data_AF-A0A0F9LWU6-F1
#
_entry.id   AF-A0A0F9LWU6-F1
#
_cell.length_a   1.000
_cell.length_b   1.000
_cell.length_c   1.000
_cell.angle_alpha   90.00
_cell.angle_beta   90.00
_cell.angle_gamma   90.00
#
_symmetry.space_group_name_H-M   'P 1'
#
loop_
_entity.id
_entity.type
_entity.pdbx_description
1 polymer ?
#
loop_
_entity_poly.entity_id
_entity_poly.type
_entity_poly.pdbx_seq_one_letter_code
_entity_poly.pdbx_strand_id
1 'polypeptide(L)'
;MEKKKSKTVLLYSSGMDSFIASQLLDPDILLYIKTGSSYEEKELKVIRKLIDDFYIRSTFYTVDLSFLREYELENAHIPLRNLLFIQIASYYGDIIYLCALKGETSKDKSKRFRDMTQSLINYCLNDKLGLEMKRKIKVKFPFKKFTKTKLLKHYLGTAVDSYARKVMIDNLEEYTTSCYDHQYDACGWCLSCYRRWVAEVNNDIFRQYAKSPYKYYEEVLKPQFKGIWTKYKLLYKKEFYINISSNIGAYKANKKFKKWQEEKRDV
;
A
#
# COMPACT_ATOMS: atom_id res chain seq x y z
N MET A 1 16.36 28.11 -23.57
CA MET A 1 16.56 26.93 -22.71
C MET A 1 15.23 26.25 -22.50
N GLU A 2 15.04 25.05 -23.03
CA GLU A 2 13.88 24.22 -22.72
C GLU A 2 13.84 23.93 -21.21
N LYS A 3 12.70 24.21 -20.57
CA LYS A 3 12.48 23.77 -19.19
C LYS A 3 12.50 22.24 -19.18
N LYS A 4 13.56 21.64 -18.63
CA LYS A 4 13.62 20.20 -18.35
C LYS A 4 12.32 19.77 -17.68
N LYS A 5 11.58 18.84 -18.30
CA LYS A 5 10.32 18.34 -17.77
C LYS A 5 10.55 17.81 -16.35
N SER A 6 9.75 18.31 -15.40
CA SER A 6 9.84 17.89 -14.01
C SER A 6 9.45 16.42 -13.89
N LYS A 7 10.37 15.57 -13.41
CA LYS A 7 10.14 14.13 -13.24
C LYS A 7 9.28 13.85 -12.01
N THR A 8 8.41 12.87 -12.15
CA THR A 8 7.58 12.32 -11.08
C THR A 8 8.19 11.04 -10.51
N VAL A 9 8.17 10.92 -9.18
CA VAL A 9 8.77 9.81 -8.43
C VAL A 9 7.71 9.23 -7.50
N LEU A 10 7.42 7.95 -7.61
CA LEU A 10 6.59 7.23 -6.65
C LEU A 10 7.48 6.42 -5.72
N LEU A 11 7.34 6.66 -4.41
CA LEU A 11 7.91 5.79 -3.38
C LEU A 11 7.16 4.45 -3.41
N TYR A 12 7.83 3.43 -3.95
CA TYR A 12 7.26 2.12 -4.27
C TYR A 12 7.67 1.08 -3.24
N SER A 13 6.80 0.10 -2.97
CA SER A 13 7.05 -0.93 -1.96
C SER A 13 6.51 -2.31 -2.33
N SER A 14 6.08 -2.54 -3.59
CA SER A 14 5.35 -3.75 -4.02
C SER A 14 4.07 -4.09 -3.22
N GLY A 15 3.63 -3.18 -2.36
CA GLY A 15 2.37 -3.27 -1.64
C GLY A 15 1.19 -2.95 -2.54
N MET A 16 0.01 -3.46 -2.19
CA MET A 16 -1.22 -3.18 -2.95
C MET A 16 -1.45 -1.68 -3.19
N ASP A 17 -1.15 -0.84 -2.20
CA ASP A 17 -1.39 0.60 -2.28
C ASP A 17 -0.42 1.30 -3.25
N SER A 18 0.86 0.90 -3.25
CA SER A 18 1.88 1.49 -4.12
C SER A 18 1.81 0.93 -5.53
N PHE A 19 1.39 -0.33 -5.71
CA PHE A 19 1.04 -0.90 -7.00
C PHE A 19 -0.15 -0.18 -7.65
N ILE A 20 -1.29 -0.05 -6.95
CA ILE A 20 -2.43 0.69 -7.50
C ILE A 20 -2.03 2.14 -7.82
N ALA A 21 -1.22 2.77 -6.96
CA ALA A 21 -0.73 4.12 -7.21
C ALA A 21 0.15 4.21 -8.47
N SER A 22 0.98 3.20 -8.77
CA SER A 22 1.79 3.22 -9.99
C SER A 22 0.92 3.14 -11.24
N GLN A 23 -0.13 2.30 -11.20
CA GLN A 23 -1.06 2.14 -12.31
C GLN A 23 -1.91 3.39 -12.57
N LEU A 24 -2.38 4.04 -11.50
CA LEU A 24 -3.26 5.21 -11.62
C LEU A 24 -2.52 6.52 -11.91
N LEU A 25 -1.25 6.64 -11.51
CA LEU A 25 -0.48 7.88 -11.65
C LEU A 25 0.49 7.87 -12.82
N ASP A 26 0.86 6.68 -13.33
CA ASP A 26 1.86 6.48 -14.39
C ASP A 26 3.13 7.32 -14.17
N PRO A 27 3.84 7.16 -13.03
CA PRO A 27 4.98 7.99 -12.69
C PRO A 27 6.16 7.71 -13.61
N ASP A 28 7.05 8.69 -13.79
CA ASP A 28 8.28 8.51 -14.58
C ASP A 28 9.23 7.52 -13.88
N ILE A 29 9.26 7.55 -12.54
CA ILE A 29 10.15 6.75 -11.70
C ILE A 29 9.38 6.01 -10.60
N LEU A 30 9.68 4.72 -10.44
CA LEU A 30 9.41 3.96 -9.22
C LEU A 30 10.70 3.86 -8.41
N LEU A 31 10.68 4.41 -7.19
CA LEU A 31 11.80 4.36 -6.27
C LEU A 31 11.50 3.37 -5.15
N TYR A 32 12.18 2.24 -5.17
CA TYR A 32 12.17 1.27 -4.08
C TYR A 32 13.33 1.55 -3.12
N ILE A 33 13.04 1.57 -1.82
CA ILE A 33 14.05 1.81 -0.80
C ILE A 33 14.12 0.58 0.09
N LYS A 34 15.25 -0.12 0.02
CA LYS A 34 15.55 -1.24 0.90
C LYS A 34 15.76 -0.71 2.31
N THR A 35 15.11 -1.35 3.27
CA THR A 35 15.24 -0.98 4.69
C THR A 35 15.86 -2.11 5.50
N GLY A 36 16.24 -3.21 4.86
CA GLY A 36 16.74 -4.40 5.56
C GLY A 36 15.63 -5.14 6.30
N SER A 37 14.36 -4.84 6.00
CA SER A 37 13.23 -5.53 6.63
C SER A 37 13.23 -7.01 6.28
N SER A 38 12.73 -7.84 7.17
CA SER A 38 12.76 -9.29 6.98
C SER A 38 11.86 -9.77 5.82
N TYR A 39 10.91 -8.95 5.34
CA TYR A 39 10.03 -9.25 4.22
C TYR A 39 10.50 -8.68 2.87
N GLU A 40 11.66 -8.00 2.85
CA GLU A 40 12.25 -7.37 1.66
C GLU A 40 12.46 -8.36 0.50
N GLU A 41 12.87 -9.60 0.79
CA GLU A 41 13.07 -10.62 -0.25
C GLU A 41 11.79 -10.92 -1.03
N LYS A 42 10.64 -10.91 -0.36
CA LYS A 42 9.34 -11.13 -1.00
C LYS A 42 8.98 -9.95 -1.89
N GLU A 43 9.22 -8.73 -1.41
CA GLU A 43 8.99 -7.52 -2.18
C GLU A 43 9.85 -7.50 -3.44
N LEU A 44 11.14 -7.83 -3.32
CA LEU A 44 12.08 -7.88 -4.44
C LEU A 44 11.71 -8.98 -5.46
N LYS A 45 11.25 -10.15 -5.02
CA LYS A 45 10.76 -11.21 -5.92
C LYS A 45 9.58 -10.71 -6.76
N VAL A 46 8.62 -10.05 -6.12
CA VAL A 46 7.45 -9.46 -6.78
C VAL A 46 7.86 -8.34 -7.76
N ILE A 47 8.78 -7.47 -7.34
CA ILE A 47 9.33 -6.39 -8.18
C ILE A 47 9.99 -6.94 -9.44
N ARG A 48 10.87 -7.95 -9.29
CA ARG A 48 11.56 -8.58 -10.42
C ARG A 48 10.56 -9.13 -11.42
N LYS A 49 9.59 -9.90 -10.94
CA LYS A 49 8.52 -10.45 -11.78
C LYS A 49 7.75 -9.36 -12.53
N LEU A 50 7.37 -8.29 -11.84
CA LEU A 50 6.67 -7.15 -12.45
C LEU A 50 7.50 -6.41 -13.51
N ILE A 51 8.83 -6.39 -13.38
CA ILE A 51 9.76 -5.85 -14.39
C ILE A 51 9.90 -6.81 -15.57
N ASP A 52 10.10 -8.11 -15.30
CA ASP A 52 10.31 -9.16 -16.30
C ASP A 52 9.08 -9.33 -17.20
N ASP A 53 7.88 -9.19 -16.64
CA ASP A 53 6.62 -9.24 -17.37
C ASP A 53 6.27 -7.91 -18.08
N PHE A 54 7.17 -6.92 -18.04
CA PHE A 54 7.01 -5.56 -18.60
C PHE A 54 5.72 -4.85 -18.16
N TYR A 55 5.25 -5.17 -16.95
CA TYR A 55 3.97 -4.66 -16.43
C TYR A 55 4.04 -3.19 -16.00
N ILE A 56 5.25 -2.65 -15.81
CA ILE A 56 5.50 -1.22 -15.54
C ILE A 56 6.26 -0.54 -16.67
N ARG A 57 5.85 0.68 -16.99
CA ARG A 57 6.52 1.55 -17.97
C ARG A 57 7.52 2.52 -17.34
N SER A 58 7.44 2.71 -16.02
CA SER A 58 8.30 3.60 -15.25
C SER A 58 9.74 3.09 -15.17
N THR A 59 10.71 3.99 -15.08
CA THR A 59 12.08 3.61 -14.72
C THR A 59 12.13 3.18 -13.25
N PHE A 60 12.71 2.00 -12.98
CA PHE A 60 12.83 1.48 -11.63
C PHE A 60 14.21 1.78 -11.03
N TYR A 61 14.24 2.38 -9.83
CA TYR A 61 15.46 2.58 -9.06
C TYR A 61 15.35 1.93 -7.70
N THR A 62 16.48 1.41 -7.21
CA THR A 62 16.63 0.88 -5.85
C THR A 62 17.67 1.69 -5.10
N VAL A 63 17.35 2.07 -3.86
CA VAL A 63 18.30 2.68 -2.92
C VAL A 63 18.42 1.80 -1.69
N ASP A 64 19.65 1.55 -1.27
CA ASP A 64 19.94 0.72 -0.11
C ASP A 64 20.06 1.58 1.15
N LEU A 65 19.11 1.42 2.08
CA LEU A 65 19.18 1.95 3.45
C LEU A 65 18.99 0.81 4.45
N SER A 66 19.57 -0.36 4.20
CA SER A 66 19.35 -1.55 5.03
C SER A 66 19.79 -1.38 6.49
N PHE A 67 20.65 -0.41 6.77
CA PHE A 67 21.00 0.02 8.14
C PHE A 67 19.77 0.46 8.96
N LEU A 68 18.68 0.88 8.31
CA LEU A 68 17.45 1.28 9.00
C LEU A 68 16.78 0.15 9.78
N ARG A 69 17.12 -1.11 9.48
CA ARG A 69 16.66 -2.29 10.24
C ARG A 69 17.01 -2.17 11.73
N GLU A 70 18.15 -1.57 12.07
CA GLU A 70 18.61 -1.40 13.45
C GLU A 70 17.70 -0.48 14.28
N TYR A 71 16.86 0.31 13.61
CA TYR A 71 15.93 1.27 14.22
C TYR A 71 14.46 0.84 14.10
N GLU A 72 14.19 -0.39 13.66
CA GLU A 72 12.84 -0.94 13.57
C GLU A 72 12.28 -1.24 14.97
N LEU A 73 11.12 -0.66 15.28
CA LEU A 73 10.38 -0.94 16.50
C LEU A 73 9.66 -2.29 16.40
N GLU A 74 9.25 -2.87 17.54
CA GLU A 74 8.53 -4.16 17.61
C GLU A 74 7.27 -4.24 16.71
N ASN A 75 6.65 -3.09 16.41
CA ASN A 75 5.49 -3.01 15.52
C ASN A 75 5.85 -2.81 14.03
N ALA A 76 7.09 -3.08 13.64
CA ALA A 76 7.66 -2.89 12.30
C ALA A 76 7.67 -1.43 11.82
N HIS A 77 7.59 -0.46 12.74
CA HIS A 77 7.73 0.95 12.42
C HIS A 77 9.18 1.41 12.57
N ILE A 78 9.73 2.01 11.52
CA ILE A 78 11.02 2.71 11.58
C ILE A 78 10.73 4.21 11.71
N PRO A 79 11.09 4.86 12.84
CA PRO A 79 10.89 6.28 13.03
C PRO A 79 11.56 7.12 11.94
N LEU A 80 10.95 8.24 11.55
CA LEU A 80 11.47 9.21 10.57
C LEU A 80 11.70 8.66 9.15
N ARG A 81 11.43 7.38 8.88
CA ARG A 81 11.70 6.74 7.58
C ARG A 81 11.08 7.48 6.40
N ASN A 82 9.81 7.89 6.49
CA ASN A 82 9.17 8.61 5.39
C ASN A 82 9.78 10.00 5.14
N LEU A 83 10.44 10.62 6.13
CA LEU A 83 11.20 11.86 5.93
C LEU A 83 12.43 11.58 5.05
N LEU A 84 13.21 10.56 5.42
CA LEU A 84 14.38 10.12 4.66
C LEU A 84 13.99 9.71 3.23
N PHE A 85 12.90 8.97 3.09
CA PHE A 85 12.43 8.51 1.79
C PHE A 85 12.07 9.67 0.86
N ILE A 86 11.35 10.67 1.36
CA ILE A 86 11.01 11.86 0.58
C ILE A 86 12.28 12.66 0.24
N GLN A 87 13.22 12.76 1.17
CA GLN A 87 14.50 13.42 0.91
C GLN A 87 15.28 12.73 -0.22
N ILE A 88 15.40 11.41 -0.17
CA ILE A 88 16.08 10.62 -1.21
C ILE A 88 15.35 10.76 -2.54
N ALA A 89 14.01 10.64 -2.56
CA ALA A 89 13.21 10.81 -3.77
C ALA A 89 13.42 12.18 -4.44
N SER A 90 13.74 13.22 -3.67
CA SER A 90 14.01 14.56 -4.20
C SER A 90 15.26 14.65 -5.08
N TYR A 91 16.18 13.68 -5.01
CA TYR A 91 17.30 13.57 -5.95
C TYR A 91 16.89 13.03 -7.33
N TYR A 92 15.76 12.32 -7.42
CA TYR A 92 15.30 11.65 -8.64
C TYR A 92 14.28 12.47 -9.45
N GLY A 93 13.52 13.34 -8.79
CA GLY A 93 12.53 14.19 -9.44
C GLY A 93 11.96 15.26 -8.52
N ASP A 94 11.12 16.15 -9.07
CA ASP A 94 10.57 17.26 -8.30
C ASP A 94 9.12 17.03 -7.84
N ILE A 95 8.43 16.02 -8.36
CA ILE A 95 7.10 15.64 -7.87
C ILE A 95 7.19 14.28 -7.22
N ILE A 96 7.05 14.23 -5.90
CA ILE A 96 7.21 13.02 -5.11
C ILE A 96 5.84 12.55 -4.64
N TYR A 97 5.47 11.34 -5.01
CA TYR A 97 4.27 10.66 -4.56
C TYR A 97 4.60 9.72 -3.40
N LEU A 98 3.91 9.91 -2.27
CA LEU A 98 3.85 8.95 -1.19
C LEU A 98 2.41 8.46 -1.06
N CYS A 99 2.21 7.14 -1.12
CA CYS A 99 0.88 6.56 -0.98
C CYS A 99 0.45 6.53 0.50
N ALA A 100 -0.15 7.64 0.95
CA ALA A 100 -0.78 7.75 2.24
C ALA A 100 -2.30 7.67 2.09
N LEU A 101 -2.97 6.89 2.94
CA LEU A 101 -4.41 6.65 2.89
C LEU A 101 -5.14 7.19 4.12
N LYS A 102 -6.47 7.32 3.99
CA LYS A 102 -7.37 7.60 5.10
C LYS A 102 -7.41 6.40 6.04
N GLY A 103 -7.28 6.65 7.33
CA GLY A 103 -7.24 5.63 8.38
C GLY A 103 -5.84 5.27 8.86
N GLU A 104 -4.80 5.72 8.15
CA GLU A 104 -3.43 5.65 8.67
C GLU A 104 -3.20 6.76 9.69
N THR A 105 -2.76 6.36 10.88
CA THR A 105 -2.60 7.23 12.05
C THR A 105 -1.19 7.79 12.22
N SER A 106 -0.23 7.34 11.40
CA SER A 106 1.16 7.78 11.49
C SER A 106 1.30 9.26 11.14
N LYS A 107 2.06 10.01 11.96
CA LYS A 107 2.22 11.48 11.81
C LYS A 107 2.96 11.84 10.52
N ASP A 108 3.87 10.97 10.08
CA ASP A 108 4.68 11.04 8.87
C ASP A 108 3.90 10.79 7.56
N LYS A 109 2.57 10.74 7.65
CA LYS A 109 1.65 10.67 6.51
C LYS A 109 0.54 11.73 6.59
N SER A 110 0.75 12.76 7.40
CA SER A 110 -0.20 13.87 7.61
C SER A 110 0.05 15.04 6.66
N LYS A 111 -0.97 15.89 6.44
CA LYS A 111 -0.81 17.13 5.68
C LYS A 111 0.29 18.03 6.26
N ARG A 112 0.33 18.17 7.59
CA ARG A 112 1.35 18.97 8.28
C ARG A 112 2.75 18.46 8.01
N PHE A 113 2.97 17.15 8.12
CA PHE A 113 4.26 16.53 7.79
C PHE A 113 4.66 16.83 6.34
N ARG A 114 3.77 16.57 5.38
CA ARG A 114 4.02 16.84 3.96
C ARG A 114 4.44 18.29 3.71
N ASP A 115 3.70 19.24 4.26
CA ASP A 115 3.94 20.66 4.04
C ASP A 115 5.27 21.10 4.69
N MET A 116 5.57 20.61 5.91
CA MET A 116 6.86 20.86 6.58
C MET A 116 8.04 20.29 5.81
N THR A 117 7.97 19.00 5.41
CA THR A 117 9.03 18.34 4.65
C THR A 117 9.26 19.02 3.31
N GLN A 118 8.20 19.35 2.58
CA GLN A 118 8.30 20.08 1.31
C GLN A 118 8.96 21.45 1.49
N SER A 119 8.55 22.22 2.50
CA SER A 119 9.13 23.54 2.76
C SER A 119 10.60 23.44 3.14
N LEU A 120 10.97 22.48 4.00
CA LEU A 120 12.35 22.27 4.41
C LEU A 120 13.25 21.91 3.23
N ILE A 121 12.83 20.95 2.39
CA ILE A 121 13.62 20.55 1.21
C ILE A 121 13.77 21.73 0.24
N ASN A 122 12.70 22.47 -0.03
CA ASN A 122 12.79 23.63 -0.92
C ASN A 122 13.63 24.77 -0.35
N TYR A 123 13.59 24.99 0.98
CA TYR A 123 14.43 25.95 1.66
C TYR A 123 15.91 25.59 1.48
N CYS A 124 16.28 24.33 1.77
CA CYS A 124 17.66 23.86 1.61
C CYS A 124 18.14 23.88 0.16
N LEU A 125 17.30 23.52 -0.81
CA LEU A 125 17.69 23.46 -2.23
C LEU A 125 17.82 24.82 -2.92
N ASN A 126 17.18 25.87 -2.40
CA ASN A 126 17.15 27.18 -3.06
C ASN A 126 17.97 28.25 -2.32
N ASP A 127 18.76 27.86 -1.34
CA ASP A 127 19.85 28.69 -0.82
C ASP A 127 21.00 28.76 -1.85
N LYS A 128 22.02 29.61 -1.61
CA LYS A 128 23.17 29.91 -2.50
C LYS A 128 24.10 28.71 -2.81
N LEU A 129 23.55 27.54 -3.13
CA LEU A 129 24.25 26.28 -3.41
C LEU A 129 24.82 26.18 -4.84
N GLY A 130 24.86 27.28 -5.60
CA GLY A 130 25.40 27.27 -6.96
C GLY A 130 24.60 26.42 -7.96
N LEU A 131 23.37 26.01 -7.63
CA LEU A 131 22.50 25.32 -8.58
C LEU A 131 22.11 26.30 -9.70
N GLU A 132 22.45 25.97 -10.95
CA GLU A 132 22.14 26.77 -12.14
C GLU A 132 20.64 27.05 -12.29
N MET A 133 19.79 26.19 -11.73
CA MET A 133 18.34 26.34 -11.74
C MET A 133 17.72 26.05 -10.37
N LYS A 134 16.85 26.96 -9.93
CA LYS A 134 15.99 26.77 -8.76
C LYS A 134 15.07 25.56 -8.96
N ARG A 135 15.22 24.53 -8.13
CA ARG A 135 14.33 23.36 -8.11
C ARG A 135 13.15 23.61 -7.19
N LYS A 136 11.96 23.14 -7.59
CA LYS A 136 10.74 23.24 -6.78
C LYS A 136 10.14 21.87 -6.52
N ILE A 137 10.48 21.31 -5.37
CA ILE A 137 9.96 20.03 -4.92
C ILE A 137 8.51 20.16 -4.48
N LYS A 138 7.67 19.22 -4.92
CA LYS A 138 6.27 19.05 -4.55
C LYS A 138 6.07 17.65 -3.99
N VAL A 139 5.68 17.57 -2.72
CA VAL A 139 5.33 16.29 -2.08
C VAL A 139 3.81 16.13 -2.15
N LYS A 140 3.34 15.00 -2.67
CA LYS A 140 1.91 14.75 -2.89
C LYS A 140 1.49 13.44 -2.24
N PHE A 141 0.35 13.49 -1.55
CA PHE A 141 -0.36 12.32 -1.03
C PHE A 141 -1.67 12.16 -1.82
N PRO A 142 -1.60 11.65 -3.06
CA PRO A 142 -2.71 11.73 -4.02
C PRO A 142 -3.98 11.06 -3.50
N PHE A 143 -3.82 9.98 -2.75
CA PHE A 143 -4.93 9.15 -2.27
C PHE A 143 -5.28 9.37 -0.78
N LYS A 144 -4.84 10.46 -0.14
CA LYS A 144 -5.07 10.67 1.31
C LYS A 144 -6.55 10.71 1.72
N LYS A 145 -7.44 11.06 0.78
CA LYS A 145 -8.90 11.07 1.00
C LYS A 145 -9.53 9.67 0.87
N PHE A 146 -8.83 8.71 0.26
CA PHE A 146 -9.31 7.36 0.00
C PHE A 146 -8.99 6.45 1.19
N THR A 147 -9.96 5.63 1.59
CA THR A 147 -9.66 4.42 2.36
C THR A 147 -9.10 3.36 1.40
N LYS A 148 -8.47 2.31 1.94
CA LYS A 148 -7.94 1.20 1.12
C LYS A 148 -9.02 0.57 0.21
N THR A 149 -10.21 0.33 0.76
CA THR A 149 -11.39 -0.10 0.01
C THR A 149 -11.76 0.83 -1.13
N LYS A 150 -11.75 2.15 -0.90
CA LYS A 150 -12.10 3.14 -1.93
C LYS A 150 -11.03 3.25 -3.00
N LEU A 151 -9.75 3.11 -2.62
CA LEU A 151 -8.64 3.11 -3.58
C LEU A 151 -8.79 1.91 -4.52
N LEU A 152 -9.00 0.72 -3.97
CA LEU A 152 -9.23 -0.49 -4.77
C LEU A 152 -10.48 -0.37 -5.65
N LYS A 153 -11.58 0.14 -5.10
CA LYS A 153 -12.80 0.40 -5.88
C LYS A 153 -12.55 1.33 -7.06
N HIS A 154 -11.78 2.40 -6.82
CA HIS A 154 -11.46 3.39 -7.84
C HIS A 154 -10.59 2.80 -8.94
N TYR A 155 -9.57 2.03 -8.57
CA TYR A 155 -8.72 1.30 -9.50
C TYR A 155 -9.52 0.35 -10.38
N LEU A 156 -10.30 -0.55 -9.78
CA LEU A 156 -11.10 -1.50 -10.56
C LEU A 156 -12.23 -0.83 -11.38
N GLY A 157 -12.60 0.41 -11.02
CA GLY A 157 -13.55 1.22 -11.77
C GLY A 157 -12.98 1.84 -13.04
N THR A 158 -11.66 1.76 -13.28
CA THR A 158 -11.04 2.16 -14.55
C THR A 158 -11.03 1.05 -15.59
N ALA A 159 -11.49 -0.16 -15.23
CA ALA A 159 -11.62 -1.26 -16.17
C ALA A 159 -12.68 -0.94 -17.23
N VAL A 160 -12.33 -1.17 -18.50
CA VAL A 160 -13.24 -0.92 -19.63
C VAL A 160 -14.32 -1.99 -19.75
N ASP A 161 -14.07 -3.19 -19.24
CA ASP A 161 -15.00 -4.32 -19.24
C ASP A 161 -14.68 -5.32 -18.10
N SER A 162 -15.46 -6.40 -18.04
CA SER A 162 -15.30 -7.45 -17.02
C SER A 162 -13.99 -8.24 -17.17
N TYR A 163 -13.46 -8.38 -18.39
CA TYR A 163 -12.20 -9.08 -18.63
C TYR A 163 -11.02 -8.25 -18.13
N ALA A 164 -10.96 -6.96 -18.48
CA ALA A 164 -9.99 -6.01 -17.94
C ALA A 164 -10.06 -5.96 -16.42
N ARG A 165 -11.26 -5.95 -15.83
CA ARG A 165 -11.42 -6.02 -14.38
C ARG A 165 -10.81 -7.29 -13.80
N LYS A 166 -11.04 -8.44 -14.42
CA LYS A 166 -10.46 -9.72 -13.97
C LYS A 166 -8.94 -9.70 -14.05
N VAL A 167 -8.37 -9.25 -15.17
CA VAL A 167 -6.92 -9.09 -15.34
C VAL A 167 -6.33 -8.20 -14.25
N MET A 168 -6.98 -7.07 -13.93
CA MET A 168 -6.54 -6.19 -12.85
C MET A 168 -6.56 -6.87 -11.47
N ILE A 169 -7.52 -7.77 -11.22
CA ILE A 169 -7.57 -8.57 -9.97
C ILE A 169 -6.44 -9.59 -9.94
N ASP A 170 -6.22 -10.31 -11.05
CA ASP A 170 -5.16 -11.29 -11.19
C ASP A 170 -3.78 -10.61 -10.99
N ASN A 171 -3.60 -9.42 -11.55
CA ASN A 171 -2.38 -8.62 -11.37
C ASN A 171 -2.17 -8.14 -9.92
N LEU A 172 -3.25 -7.81 -9.19
CA LEU A 172 -3.15 -7.50 -7.76
C LEU A 172 -2.69 -8.72 -6.94
N GLU A 173 -3.08 -9.92 -7.35
CA GLU A 173 -2.66 -11.16 -6.71
C GLU A 173 -1.18 -11.46 -6.99
N GLU A 174 -0.80 -11.34 -8.26
CA GLU A 174 0.49 -11.75 -8.79
C GLU A 174 1.62 -10.76 -8.49
N TYR A 175 1.34 -9.45 -8.57
CA TYR A 175 2.35 -8.40 -8.51
C TYR A 175 2.32 -7.58 -7.21
N THR A 176 1.66 -8.09 -6.16
CA THR A 176 1.68 -7.40 -4.87
C THR A 176 1.84 -8.32 -3.68
N THR A 177 2.70 -7.92 -2.75
CA THR A 177 2.81 -8.55 -1.42
C THR A 177 2.42 -7.55 -0.34
N SER A 178 1.74 -8.02 0.71
CA SER A 178 1.36 -7.15 1.84
C SER A 178 1.56 -7.86 3.17
N CYS A 179 1.97 -9.12 3.17
CA CYS A 179 2.14 -9.89 4.38
C CYS A 179 3.47 -9.55 5.05
N TYR A 180 3.48 -9.50 6.38
CA TYR A 180 4.71 -9.33 7.17
C TYR A 180 5.36 -10.67 7.55
N ASP A 181 4.68 -11.78 7.26
CA ASP A 181 5.14 -13.12 7.57
C ASP A 181 6.15 -13.61 6.53
N HIS A 182 7.19 -14.34 6.95
CA HIS A 182 8.22 -14.87 6.05
C HIS A 182 7.84 -16.22 5.42
N GLN A 183 6.98 -17.00 6.07
CA GLN A 183 6.59 -18.34 5.63
C GLN A 183 5.46 -18.29 4.60
N TYR A 184 4.51 -17.37 4.76
CA TYR A 184 3.31 -17.31 3.91
C TYR A 184 3.26 -16.06 3.04
N ASP A 185 2.79 -16.17 1.80
CA ASP A 185 2.54 -15.01 0.94
C ASP A 185 1.37 -14.15 1.42
N ALA A 186 0.39 -14.81 2.05
CA ALA A 186 -0.76 -14.17 2.67
C ALA A 186 -1.15 -14.92 3.96
N CYS A 187 -0.46 -14.63 5.08
CA CYS A 187 -0.68 -15.36 6.34
C CYS A 187 -2.11 -15.19 6.89
N GLY A 188 -2.76 -14.05 6.62
CA GLY A 188 -4.09 -13.73 7.13
C GLY A 188 -4.15 -13.41 8.62
N TRP A 189 -3.01 -13.45 9.34
CA TRP A 189 -2.92 -13.23 10.79
C TRP A 189 -2.04 -12.03 11.16
N CYS A 190 -2.06 -10.99 10.33
CA CYS A 190 -1.39 -9.73 10.60
C CYS A 190 -2.26 -8.53 10.16
N LEU A 191 -2.00 -7.35 10.72
CA LEU A 191 -2.78 -6.14 10.44
C LEU A 191 -2.79 -5.78 8.95
N SER A 192 -1.68 -5.99 8.24
CA SER A 192 -1.60 -5.69 6.81
C SER A 192 -2.46 -6.65 5.97
N CYS A 193 -2.41 -7.96 6.25
CA CYS A 193 -3.29 -8.95 5.62
C CYS A 193 -4.76 -8.64 5.91
N TYR A 194 -5.11 -8.32 7.15
CA TYR A 194 -6.49 -7.96 7.51
C TYR A 194 -6.99 -6.71 6.77
N ARG A 195 -6.18 -5.64 6.71
CA ARG A 195 -6.55 -4.42 5.96
C ARG A 195 -6.72 -4.68 4.46
N ARG A 196 -5.90 -5.57 3.87
CA ARG A 196 -6.04 -6.02 2.48
C ARG A 196 -7.34 -6.81 2.30
N TRP A 197 -7.57 -7.82 3.13
CA TRP A 197 -8.79 -8.65 3.10
C TRP A 197 -10.06 -7.80 3.20
N VAL A 198 -10.11 -6.83 4.12
CA VAL A 198 -11.24 -5.89 4.23
C VAL A 198 -11.43 -5.11 2.92
N ALA A 199 -10.36 -4.64 2.29
CA ALA A 199 -10.48 -3.92 1.02
C ALA A 199 -11.00 -4.82 -0.10
N GLU A 200 -10.49 -6.05 -0.21
CA GLU A 200 -10.86 -7.05 -1.22
C GLU A 200 -12.32 -7.49 -1.08
N VAL A 201 -12.76 -7.92 0.12
CA VAL A 201 -14.14 -8.37 0.36
C VAL A 201 -15.16 -7.27 0.08
N ASN A 202 -14.82 -6.02 0.39
CA ASN A 202 -15.69 -4.87 0.10
C ASN A 202 -15.74 -4.49 -1.40
N ASN A 203 -14.95 -5.15 -2.24
CA ASN A 203 -14.93 -5.02 -3.69
C ASN A 203 -15.23 -6.36 -4.38
N ASP A 204 -15.82 -7.31 -3.66
CA ASP A 204 -16.21 -8.64 -4.13
C ASP A 204 -15.03 -9.47 -4.67
N ILE A 205 -13.84 -9.25 -4.11
CA ILE A 205 -12.63 -10.03 -4.38
C ILE A 205 -12.41 -11.00 -3.24
N PHE A 206 -12.14 -12.27 -3.59
CA PHE A 206 -11.91 -13.34 -2.64
C PHE A 206 -10.58 -14.02 -2.93
N ARG A 207 -9.66 -13.91 -1.98
CA ARG A 207 -8.31 -14.49 -2.02
C ARG A 207 -8.15 -15.55 -0.94
N GLN A 208 -7.29 -16.52 -1.19
CA GLN A 208 -6.86 -17.48 -0.18
C GLN A 208 -5.85 -16.86 0.80
N TYR A 209 -6.06 -17.13 2.09
CA TYR A 209 -5.13 -16.81 3.17
C TYR A 209 -4.79 -18.08 3.94
N ALA A 210 -3.57 -18.18 4.47
CA ALA A 210 -3.15 -19.33 5.27
C ALA A 210 -3.99 -19.49 6.55
N LYS A 211 -4.32 -18.37 7.19
CA LYS A 211 -5.23 -18.29 8.34
C LYS A 211 -6.34 -17.29 8.04
N SER A 212 -7.49 -17.44 8.70
CA SER A 212 -8.64 -16.55 8.47
C SER A 212 -8.39 -15.12 8.99
N PRO A 213 -8.42 -14.09 8.12
CA PRO A 213 -8.33 -12.70 8.57
C PRO A 213 -9.50 -12.27 9.45
N TYR A 214 -10.66 -12.91 9.30
CA TYR A 214 -11.80 -12.69 10.18
C TYR A 214 -11.53 -13.17 11.62
N LYS A 215 -10.93 -14.35 11.77
CA LYS A 215 -10.53 -14.85 13.09
C LYS A 215 -9.47 -13.97 13.74
N TYR A 216 -8.49 -13.47 12.97
CA TYR A 216 -7.55 -12.47 13.46
C TYR A 216 -8.26 -11.21 14.01
N TYR A 217 -9.32 -10.75 13.36
CA TYR A 217 -10.13 -9.66 13.89
C TYR A 217 -10.82 -10.02 15.21
N GLU A 218 -11.54 -11.14 15.27
CA GLU A 218 -12.32 -11.53 16.45
C GLU A 218 -11.43 -11.81 17.67
N GLU A 219 -10.29 -12.47 17.46
CA GLU A 219 -9.43 -12.98 18.54
C GLU A 219 -8.34 -12.00 18.96
N VAL A 220 -7.81 -11.18 18.02
CA VAL A 220 -6.67 -10.30 18.30
C VAL A 220 -7.11 -8.84 18.34
N LEU A 221 -7.75 -8.35 17.28
CA LEU A 221 -8.04 -6.93 17.14
C LEU A 221 -9.21 -6.48 18.04
N LYS A 222 -10.35 -7.17 17.98
CA LYS A 222 -11.59 -6.80 18.67
C LYS A 222 -11.41 -6.70 20.19
N PRO A 223 -10.68 -7.59 20.88
CA PRO A 223 -10.43 -7.44 22.32
C PRO A 223 -9.59 -6.20 22.65
N GLN A 224 -8.58 -5.87 21.83
CA GLN A 224 -7.73 -4.69 22.01
C GLN A 224 -8.50 -3.36 21.85
N PHE A 225 -9.66 -3.39 21.17
CA PHE A 225 -10.53 -2.22 20.99
C PHE A 225 -11.61 -2.05 22.08
N LYS A 226 -11.71 -2.96 23.07
CA LYS A 226 -12.61 -2.80 24.23
C LYS A 226 -12.10 -1.64 25.12
N GLY A 227 -12.62 -0.44 24.87
CA GLY A 227 -12.34 0.77 25.67
C GLY A 227 -12.10 2.05 24.85
N ILE A 228 -11.82 1.92 23.54
CA ILE A 228 -11.50 3.05 22.64
C ILE A 228 -12.56 3.13 21.52
N TRP A 229 -13.84 3.10 21.90
CA TRP A 229 -14.96 3.06 20.96
C TRP A 229 -15.20 4.37 20.19
N THR A 230 -14.62 5.49 20.63
CA THR A 230 -14.90 6.81 20.04
C THR A 230 -14.00 7.15 18.85
N LYS A 231 -12.76 6.67 18.80
CA LYS A 231 -11.77 7.08 17.76
C LYS A 231 -11.77 6.17 16.52
N TYR A 232 -12.07 4.88 16.68
CA TYR A 232 -12.08 3.90 15.58
C TYR A 232 -13.45 3.72 14.89
N LYS A 233 -14.52 4.29 15.44
CA LYS A 233 -15.85 4.42 14.79
C LYS A 233 -15.77 5.08 13.41
N LEU A 234 -14.75 5.92 13.18
CA LEU A 234 -14.54 6.66 11.94
C LEU A 234 -14.01 5.81 10.76
N LEU A 235 -13.52 4.60 11.00
CA LEU A 235 -13.12 3.67 9.95
C LEU A 235 -14.19 2.63 9.59
N TYR A 236 -15.16 2.43 10.48
CA TYR A 236 -16.19 1.40 10.36
C TYR A 236 -17.57 2.03 10.50
N LYS A 237 -18.12 2.54 9.39
CA LYS A 237 -19.55 2.92 9.34
C LYS A 237 -20.42 1.66 9.43
N LYS A 238 -21.55 1.81 10.11
CA LYS A 238 -22.62 0.80 10.34
C LYS A 238 -23.07 0.04 9.08
N GLU A 239 -22.91 0.64 7.89
CA GLU A 239 -23.14 0.01 6.57
C GLU A 239 -22.27 -1.25 6.33
N PHE A 240 -21.09 -1.36 6.95
CA PHE A 240 -20.16 -2.49 6.77
C PHE A 240 -20.59 -3.78 7.49
N TYR A 241 -21.33 -3.69 8.60
CA TYR A 241 -21.87 -4.88 9.26
C TYR A 241 -23.00 -5.51 8.44
N ILE A 242 -23.79 -4.67 7.75
CA ILE A 242 -24.89 -5.13 6.90
C ILE A 242 -24.33 -5.87 5.68
N ASN A 243 -23.28 -5.36 5.04
CA ASN A 243 -22.66 -6.03 3.90
C ASN A 243 -21.83 -7.27 4.26
N ILE A 244 -21.12 -7.28 5.40
CA ILE A 244 -20.40 -8.48 5.84
C ILE A 244 -21.38 -9.58 6.27
N SER A 245 -22.48 -9.26 6.97
CA SER A 245 -23.49 -10.27 7.35
C SER A 245 -24.33 -10.76 6.16
N SER A 246 -24.71 -9.89 5.22
CA SER A 246 -25.39 -10.29 3.99
C SER A 246 -24.47 -11.07 3.04
N ASN A 247 -23.20 -10.65 2.89
CA ASN A 247 -22.21 -11.39 2.11
C ASN A 247 -21.67 -12.63 2.82
N ILE A 248 -21.81 -12.78 4.15
CA ILE A 248 -21.60 -14.07 4.84
C ILE A 248 -22.73 -15.04 4.49
N GLY A 249 -23.96 -14.56 4.30
CA GLY A 249 -25.03 -15.33 3.68
C GLY A 249 -24.65 -15.81 2.28
N ALA A 250 -24.07 -14.92 1.46
CA ALA A 250 -23.50 -15.27 0.16
C ALA A 250 -22.25 -16.17 0.26
N TYR A 251 -21.41 -16.02 1.29
CA TYR A 251 -20.22 -16.82 1.57
C TYR A 251 -20.63 -18.26 1.89
N LYS A 252 -21.65 -18.44 2.74
CA LYS A 252 -22.28 -19.74 3.01
C LYS A 252 -23.09 -20.28 1.82
N ALA A 253 -23.63 -19.42 0.96
CA ALA A 253 -24.45 -19.82 -0.20
C ALA A 253 -23.63 -20.07 -1.48
N ASN A 254 -22.36 -19.66 -1.54
CA ASN A 254 -21.51 -19.84 -2.71
C ASN A 254 -21.18 -21.33 -2.88
N LYS A 255 -21.64 -21.94 -3.99
CA LYS A 255 -21.36 -23.35 -4.32
C LYS A 255 -19.87 -23.69 -4.31
N LYS A 256 -18.97 -22.76 -4.66
CA LYS A 256 -17.51 -22.97 -4.56
C LYS A 256 -17.04 -23.03 -3.11
N PHE A 257 -17.63 -22.24 -2.21
CA PHE A 257 -17.29 -22.26 -0.79
C PHE A 257 -17.86 -23.49 -0.06
N LYS A 258 -19.08 -23.92 -0.41
CA LYS A 258 -19.65 -25.19 0.11
C LYS A 258 -18.85 -26.41 -0.33
N LYS A 259 -18.52 -26.49 -1.63
CA LYS A 259 -17.66 -27.56 -2.18
C LYS A 259 -16.28 -27.58 -1.50
N TRP A 260 -15.72 -26.41 -1.21
CA TRP A 260 -14.47 -26.26 -0.44
C TRP A 260 -14.57 -26.76 1.02
N GLN A 261 -15.72 -26.58 1.69
CA GLN A 261 -15.91 -27.10 3.05
C GLN A 261 -16.09 -28.62 3.09
N GLU A 262 -16.66 -29.20 2.04
CA GLU A 262 -16.91 -30.65 1.94
C GLU A 262 -15.62 -31.41 1.57
N GLU A 263 -14.75 -30.86 0.73
CA GLU A 263 -13.47 -31.49 0.32
C GLU A 263 -12.38 -31.45 1.40
N LYS A 264 -12.57 -30.72 2.51
CA LYS A 264 -11.55 -30.47 3.56
C LYS A 264 -11.93 -30.99 4.95
N ARG A 265 -13.02 -31.75 5.09
CA ARG A 265 -13.38 -32.40 6.36
C ARG A 265 -12.64 -33.71 6.63
N ASP A 266 -11.91 -34.25 5.65
CA ASP A 266 -11.18 -35.51 5.76
C ASP A 266 -9.64 -35.36 5.66
N VAL A 267 -9.07 -34.21 6.06
CA VAL A 267 -7.62 -34.04 6.27
C VAL A 267 -7.32 -33.23 7.52
#